data_AF-A0A9R1V2U9-F1
#
_entry.id   AF-A0A9R1V2U9-F1
#
_cell.length_a   1.000
_cell.length_b   1.000
_cell.length_c   1.000
_cell.angle_alpha   90.00
_cell.angle_beta   90.00
_cell.angle_gamma   90.00
#
_symmetry.space_group_name_H-M   'P 1'
#
loop_
_entity.id
_entity.type
_entity.pdbx_description
1 polymer ?
#
loop_
_entity_poly.entity_id
_entity_poly.type
_entity_poly.pdbx_seq_one_letter_code
_entity_poly.pdbx_strand_id
1 'polypeptide(L)'
;MAASSSNLATSHRTKLVKCYCGDVCYVVVSRTPDNPGRKFWGCPNLKQEDELMDVMKIVVGLLMFIAIMLVIVVLKILFNLVCAKL
;
A
#
# COMPACT_ATOMS: atom_id res chain seq x y z
N MET A 1 53.40 -21.95 -16.83
CA MET A 1 52.28 -21.11 -17.30
C MET A 1 51.02 -21.66 -16.68
N ALA A 2 50.52 -21.05 -15.59
CA ALA A 2 49.33 -21.53 -14.89
C ALA A 2 48.09 -20.91 -15.56
N ALA A 3 47.23 -21.74 -16.11
CA ALA A 3 45.95 -21.32 -16.68
C ALA A 3 44.98 -20.99 -15.53
N SER A 4 44.57 -19.74 -15.44
CA SER A 4 43.53 -19.29 -14.50
C SER A 4 42.16 -19.79 -14.98
N SER A 5 41.63 -20.82 -14.32
CA SER A 5 40.26 -21.29 -14.50
C SER A 5 39.26 -20.26 -13.96
N SER A 6 38.65 -19.49 -14.86
CA SER A 6 37.50 -18.65 -14.50
C SER A 6 36.24 -19.50 -14.42
N ASN A 7 35.76 -19.72 -13.19
CA ASN A 7 34.50 -20.38 -12.87
C ASN A 7 33.34 -19.67 -13.57
N LEU A 8 32.80 -20.28 -14.63
CA LEU A 8 31.53 -19.85 -15.23
C LEU A 8 30.38 -20.38 -14.38
N ALA A 9 30.18 -19.75 -13.22
CA ALA A 9 28.93 -19.88 -12.49
C ALA A 9 27.81 -19.33 -13.39
N THR A 10 26.93 -20.22 -13.84
CA THR A 10 25.67 -19.92 -14.52
C THR A 10 24.76 -19.14 -13.58
N SER A 11 25.06 -17.86 -13.40
CA SER A 11 24.20 -16.91 -12.71
C SER A 11 23.03 -16.58 -13.63
N HIS A 12 21.84 -16.97 -13.23
CA HIS A 12 20.59 -16.43 -13.76
C HIS A 12 20.57 -14.93 -13.44
N ARG A 13 21.25 -14.14 -14.29
CA ARG A 13 21.56 -12.73 -14.08
C ARG A 13 20.26 -11.95 -14.15
N THR A 14 19.60 -11.74 -13.01
CA THR A 14 18.57 -10.72 -12.88
C THR A 14 19.21 -9.42 -13.33
N LYS A 15 18.79 -8.94 -14.51
CA LYS A 15 19.26 -7.67 -15.06
C LYS A 15 18.90 -6.58 -14.06
N LEU A 16 19.88 -6.06 -13.34
CA LEU A 16 19.72 -4.90 -12.45
C LEU A 16 19.35 -3.69 -13.32
N VAL A 17 18.09 -3.29 -13.27
CA VAL A 17 17.61 -2.08 -13.95
C VAL A 17 17.82 -0.90 -13.01
N LYS A 18 18.58 0.09 -13.46
CA LYS A 18 18.78 1.35 -12.73
C LYS A 18 17.84 2.42 -13.25
N CYS A 19 17.32 3.24 -12.35
CA CYS A 19 16.57 4.42 -12.70
C CYS A 19 17.53 5.55 -13.11
N TYR A 20 17.01 6.60 -13.77
CA TYR A 20 17.76 7.83 -14.03
C TYR A 20 18.21 8.55 -12.75
N CYS A 21 17.61 8.27 -11.59
CA CYS A 21 18.11 8.76 -10.31
C CYS A 21 19.39 8.06 -9.83
N GLY A 22 19.84 7.00 -10.50
CA GLY A 22 21.06 6.24 -10.17
C GLY A 22 20.81 4.97 -9.35
N ASP A 23 19.65 4.86 -8.69
CA ASP A 23 19.29 3.73 -7.83
C ASP A 23 18.69 2.55 -8.59
N VAL A 24 18.66 1.38 -7.94
CA VAL A 24 18.08 0.15 -8.51
C VAL A 24 16.55 0.23 -8.48
N CYS A 25 15.91 0.00 -9.62
CA CYS A 25 14.45 -0.06 -9.72
C CYS A 25 13.87 -1.27 -9.00
N TYR A 26 12.70 -1.11 -8.39
CA TYR A 26 11.90 -2.22 -7.89
C TYR A 26 10.86 -2.66 -8.94
N VAL A 27 10.34 -3.89 -8.81
CA VAL A 27 9.27 -4.38 -9.69
C VAL A 27 7.91 -4.09 -9.05
N VAL A 28 7.05 -3.38 -9.77
CA VAL A 28 5.65 -3.13 -9.39
C VAL A 28 4.74 -3.99 -10.26
N VAL A 29 3.69 -4.55 -9.66
CA VAL A 29 2.65 -5.28 -10.39
C VAL A 29 1.42 -4.39 -10.47
N SER A 30 0.96 -4.11 -11.68
CA SER A 30 -0.23 -3.30 -11.91
C SER A 30 -1.50 -4.00 -11.40
N ARG A 31 -2.31 -3.21 -10.69
CA ARG A 31 -3.61 -3.63 -10.14
C ARG A 31 -4.79 -2.97 -10.87
N THR A 32 -4.53 -2.16 -11.89
CA THR A 32 -5.59 -1.50 -12.65
C THR A 32 -6.33 -2.49 -13.55
N PRO A 33 -7.64 -2.31 -13.78
CA PRO A 33 -8.44 -3.19 -14.64
C PRO A 33 -7.91 -3.27 -16.07
N ASP A 34 -7.35 -2.18 -16.58
CA ASP A 34 -6.83 -2.10 -17.96
C ASP A 34 -5.56 -2.92 -18.17
N ASN A 35 -4.85 -3.24 -17.08
CA ASN A 35 -3.54 -3.87 -17.16
C ASN A 35 -3.22 -4.73 -15.92
N PRO A 36 -4.03 -5.76 -15.62
CA PRO A 36 -3.87 -6.55 -14.41
C PRO A 36 -2.62 -7.44 -14.51
N GLY A 37 -1.83 -7.51 -13.43
CA GLY A 37 -0.73 -8.47 -13.30
C GLY A 37 0.55 -8.12 -14.09
N ARG A 38 0.52 -7.07 -14.93
CA ARG A 38 1.72 -6.67 -15.69
C ARG A 38 2.76 -6.02 -14.78
N LYS A 39 4.03 -6.36 -15.03
CA LYS A 39 5.19 -5.92 -14.25
C LYS A 39 5.82 -4.67 -14.86
N PHE A 40 6.15 -3.70 -14.00
CA PHE A 40 6.82 -2.45 -14.36
C PHE A 40 8.02 -2.21 -13.45
N TRP A 41 8.97 -1.39 -13.92
CA TRP A 41 10.09 -0.92 -13.13
C TRP A 41 9.74 0.42 -12.48
N GLY A 42 9.68 0.46 -11.16
CA GLY A 42 9.42 1.66 -10.37
C GLY A 42 10.73 2.33 -9.93
N CYS A 43 10.76 3.67 -9.97
CA CYS A 43 11.83 4.46 -9.36
C CYS A 43 11.65 4.47 -7.84
N PRO A 44 12.65 4.07 -7.03
CA PRO A 44 12.53 4.06 -5.57
C PRO A 44 12.37 5.46 -4.97
N ASN A 45 12.78 6.50 -5.70
CA ASN A 45 12.67 7.89 -5.27
C ASN A 45 11.45 8.61 -5.89
N LEU A 46 10.52 7.87 -6.50
CA LEU A 46 9.24 8.45 -6.87
C LEU A 46 8.51 8.77 -5.56
N LYS A 47 8.32 10.06 -5.29
CA LYS A 47 7.49 10.53 -4.18
C LYS A 47 6.07 10.05 -4.46
N GLN A 48 5.73 8.89 -3.91
CA GLN A 48 4.40 8.33 -4.00
C GLN A 48 3.43 9.30 -3.34
N GLU A 49 2.44 9.78 -4.09
CA GLU A 49 1.30 10.55 -3.58
C GLU A 49 0.40 9.69 -2.65
N ASP A 50 0.80 8.44 -2.42
CA ASP A 50 0.18 7.44 -1.56
C ASP A 50 0.02 7.91 -0.11
N GLU A 51 0.90 8.81 0.36
CA GLU A 51 0.78 9.45 1.69
C GLU A 51 -0.58 10.16 1.86
N LEU A 52 -1.07 10.81 0.80
CA LEU A 52 -2.36 11.50 0.83
C LEU A 52 -3.53 10.50 0.89
N MET A 53 -3.41 9.39 0.17
CA MET A 53 -4.42 8.33 0.13
C MET A 53 -4.49 7.56 1.46
N ASP A 54 -3.36 7.43 2.16
CA ASP A 54 -3.32 6.79 3.48
C ASP A 54 -3.89 7.69 4.58
N VAL A 55 -3.58 8.99 4.55
CA VAL A 55 -4.22 9.97 5.45
C VAL A 55 -5.74 10.01 5.22
N MET A 56 -6.18 10.00 3.97
CA MET A 56 -7.61 10.03 3.65
C MET A 56 -8.35 8.79 4.18
N LYS A 57 -7.74 7.59 4.10
CA LYS A 57 -8.32 6.37 4.72
C LYS A 57 -8.43 6.49 6.24
N ILE A 58 -7.43 7.06 6.91
CA ILE A 58 -7.46 7.28 8.37
C ILE A 58 -8.60 8.23 8.74
N VAL A 59 -8.74 9.35 8.03
CA VAL A 59 -9.80 10.34 8.27
C VAL A 59 -11.18 9.71 8.07
N VAL A 60 -11.40 9.00 6.96
CA VAL A 60 -12.66 8.31 6.69
C VAL A 60 -12.95 7.27 7.78
N GLY A 61 -11.95 6.49 8.19
CA GLY A 61 -12.08 5.51 9.26
C GLY A 61 -12.48 6.15 10.61
N LEU A 62 -11.87 7.27 10.97
CA LEU A 62 -12.19 8.00 12.19
C LEU A 62 -13.61 8.57 12.16
N LEU A 63 -14.02 9.17 11.02
CA LEU A 63 -15.38 9.70 10.86
C LEU A 63 -16.44 8.60 10.99
N MET A 64 -16.21 7.44 10.38
CA MET A 64 -17.10 6.28 10.50
C MET A 64 -17.18 5.78 11.94
N PHE A 65 -16.06 5.72 12.67
CA PHE A 65 -16.04 5.31 14.06
C PHE A 65 -16.84 6.28 14.96
N ILE A 66 -16.65 7.59 14.77
CA ILE A 66 -17.41 8.62 15.49
C ILE A 66 -18.91 8.48 15.21
N ALA A 67 -19.29 8.30 13.94
CA ALA A 67 -20.70 8.12 13.57
C ALA A 67 -21.33 6.90 14.26
N ILE A 68 -20.63 5.76 14.29
CA ILE A 68 -21.09 4.55 14.98
C ILE A 68 -21.26 4.79 16.48
N MET A 69 -20.29 5.44 17.12
CA MET A 69 -20.37 5.77 18.55
C MET A 69 -21.57 6.67 18.85
N LEU A 70 -21.82 7.70 18.04
CA LEU A 70 -22.99 8.57 18.19
C LEU A 70 -24.30 7.79 18.07
N VAL A 71 -24.41 6.88 17.10
CA VAL A 71 -25.59 6.01 16.95
C VAL A 71 -25.80 5.17 18.21
N ILE A 72 -24.75 4.55 18.75
CA ILE A 72 -24.85 3.74 19.97
C ILE A 72 -25.32 4.59 21.15
N VAL A 73 -24.77 5.80 21.31
CA VAL A 73 -25.16 6.72 22.39
C VAL A 73 -26.62 7.14 22.24
N VAL A 74 -27.05 7.52 21.04
CA VAL A 74 -28.45 7.89 20.76
C VAL A 74 -29.40 6.72 21.04
N LEU A 75 -29.07 5.51 20.59
CA LEU A 75 -29.86 4.31 20.88
C LEU A 75 -29.95 4.04 22.38
N LYS A 76 -28.83 4.19 23.11
CA LYS A 76 -28.79 4.02 24.57
C LYS A 76 -29.68 5.05 25.26
N ILE A 77 -29.63 6.32 24.85
CA ILE A 77 -30.47 7.39 25.39
C ILE A 77 -31.94 7.13 25.08
N LEU A 78 -32.27 6.79 23.84
CA LEU A 78 -33.64 6.51 23.43
C LEU A 78 -34.20 5.32 24.20
N PHE A 79 -33.43 4.24 24.34
CA PHE A 79 -33.79 3.07 25.14
C PHE A 79 -34.09 3.48 26.59
N ASN A 80 -33.19 4.24 27.23
CA ASN A 80 -33.41 4.73 28.59
C ASN A 80 -34.65 5.62 28.70
N LEU A 81 -34.92 6.48 27.71
CA LEU A 81 -36.07 7.38 27.69
C LEU A 81 -37.39 6.61 27.54
N VAL A 82 -37.43 5.59 26.68
CA VAL A 82 -38.59 4.70 26.51
C VAL A 82 -38.82 3.90 27.78
N CYS A 83 -37.78 3.31 28.36
CA CYS A 83 -37.88 2.55 29.61
C CYS A 83 -38.26 3.42 30.81
N ALA A 84 -37.90 4.70 30.83
CA ALA A 84 -38.30 5.64 31.89
C ALA A 84 -39.75 6.14 31.74
N LYS A 85 -40.41 5.84 30.62
CA LYS A 85 -41.79 6.27 30.31
C LYS A 85 -42.82 5.15 30.47
N LEU A 86 -42.39 3.90 30.62
CA LEU A 86 -43.21 2.75 31.06
C LEU A 86 -43.11 2.58 32.58
#